data_AF-A0A3E2CNF8-F1
#
_entry.id   AF-A0A3E2CNF8-F1
#
_cell.length_a   1.000
_cell.length_b   1.000
_cell.length_c   1.000
_cell.angle_alpha   90.00
_cell.angle_beta   90.00
_cell.angle_gamma   90.00
#
_symmetry.space_group_name_H-M   'P 1'
#
loop_
_entity.id
_entity.type
_entity.pdbx_description
1 polymer ?
#
loop_
_entity_poly.entity_id
_entity_poly.type
_entity_poly.pdbx_seq_one_letter_code
_entity_poly.pdbx_strand_id
1 'polypeptide(L)'
;MNTTRKDIDIRAMQLEQGPLLEVKNLQVDFTTDSKKAVHAVRDASFCVYPGQWVAIVGESGSGKSTSAMAVLGLLPGTGHVTGGSIKLKGKEISSLKPKEIAALRGTAMGLVPQDPMSNLNPVWRIGEQVKEALIANGVDVDHEKRSSLAEALAGDSVQVKSNEDETFLGSKELPDLIEVAKKALKEVGLDEHNDAEKFNEAIDYYKKEWVPGSETRWRVADDLIKYGVNDDKAWEIAK
;
A
#
# COMPACT_ATOMS: atom_id res chain seq x y z
N MET A 1 -15.64 5.97 28.32
CA MET A 1 -16.91 6.48 27.79
C MET A 1 -16.99 6.01 26.35
N ASN A 2 -17.85 5.02 26.07
CA ASN A 2 -17.99 4.39 24.76
C ASN A 2 -18.50 5.42 23.74
N THR A 3 -17.68 5.74 22.74
CA THR A 3 -18.15 6.41 21.52
C THR A 3 -18.96 5.38 20.76
N THR A 4 -20.29 5.44 20.92
CA THR A 4 -21.26 4.64 20.18
C THR A 4 -20.94 4.74 18.68
N ARG A 5 -20.55 3.62 18.06
CA ARG A 5 -20.69 3.46 16.60
C ARG A 5 -22.12 3.90 16.29
N LYS A 6 -22.29 4.97 15.52
CA LYS A 6 -23.58 5.19 14.85
C LYS A 6 -23.86 3.89 14.12
N ASP A 7 -24.91 3.18 14.49
CA ASP A 7 -25.40 2.06 13.70
C ASP A 7 -25.76 2.65 12.34
N ILE A 8 -24.83 2.53 11.40
CA ILE A 8 -25.07 2.89 10.01
C ILE A 8 -26.14 1.91 9.56
N ASP A 9 -27.35 2.39 9.31
CA ASP A 9 -28.38 1.59 8.65
C ASP A 9 -27.92 1.35 7.22
N ILE A 10 -27.19 0.24 7.05
CA ILE A 10 -26.61 -0.17 5.77
C ILE A 10 -27.73 -0.27 4.73
N ARG A 11 -28.93 -0.74 5.11
CA ARG A 11 -30.02 -0.92 4.17
C ARG A 11 -30.59 0.40 3.67
N ALA A 12 -30.77 1.38 4.56
CA ALA A 12 -31.19 2.73 4.16
C ALA A 12 -30.17 3.39 3.23
N MET A 13 -28.87 3.30 3.57
CA MET A 13 -27.79 3.81 2.73
C MET A 13 -27.78 3.16 1.33
N GLN A 14 -27.97 1.84 1.25
CA GLN A 14 -27.99 1.10 -0.01
C GLN A 14 -29.20 1.48 -0.88
N LEU A 15 -30.36 1.73 -0.28
CA LEU A 15 -31.56 2.19 -1.00
C LEU A 15 -31.39 3.61 -1.55
N GLU A 16 -30.75 4.50 -0.78
CA GLU A 16 -30.55 5.89 -1.16
C GLU A 16 -29.46 6.05 -2.25
N GLN A 17 -28.32 5.37 -2.09
CA GLN A 17 -27.16 5.56 -2.97
C GLN A 17 -27.16 4.65 -4.20
N GLY A 18 -27.95 3.57 -4.17
CA GLY A 18 -27.95 2.55 -5.21
C GLY A 18 -26.65 1.73 -5.24
N PRO A 19 -26.41 0.95 -6.32
CA PRO A 19 -25.23 0.11 -6.43
C PRO A 19 -23.96 0.94 -6.57
N LEU A 20 -22.95 0.60 -5.77
CA LEU A 20 -21.61 1.16 -5.88
C LEU A 20 -20.92 0.68 -7.16
N LEU A 21 -21.05 -0.61 -7.47
CA LEU A 21 -20.64 -1.23 -8.71
C LEU A 21 -21.85 -1.93 -9.34
N GLU A 22 -22.10 -1.66 -10.61
CA GLU A 22 -23.12 -2.33 -11.39
C GLU A 22 -22.48 -2.91 -12.66
N VAL A 23 -22.58 -4.23 -12.82
CA VAL A 23 -22.13 -4.95 -14.01
C VAL A 23 -23.36 -5.58 -14.67
N LYS A 24 -23.57 -5.27 -15.95
CA LYS A 24 -24.72 -5.75 -16.73
C LYS A 24 -24.25 -6.38 -18.02
N ASN A 25 -24.69 -7.60 -18.27
CA ASN A 25 -24.46 -8.36 -19.50
C ASN A 25 -23.00 -8.31 -19.95
N LEU A 26 -22.05 -8.42 -19.01
CA LEU A 26 -20.63 -8.34 -19.30
C LEU A 26 -20.21 -9.49 -20.23
N GLN A 27 -19.55 -9.12 -21.32
CA GLN A 27 -18.97 -10.05 -22.28
C GLN A 27 -17.48 -9.76 -22.42
N VAL A 28 -16.66 -10.80 -22.30
CA VAL A 28 -15.19 -10.70 -22.38
C VAL A 28 -14.66 -11.79 -23.29
N ASP A 29 -13.92 -11.36 -24.31
CA ASP A 29 -13.31 -12.24 -25.30
C ASP A 29 -11.79 -12.14 -25.23
N PHE A 30 -11.13 -13.26 -25.46
CA PHE A 30 -9.69 -13.32 -25.71
C PHE A 30 -9.40 -13.68 -27.15
N THR A 31 -8.47 -12.98 -27.78
CA THR A 31 -7.97 -13.32 -29.12
C THR A 31 -6.79 -14.28 -28.99
N THR A 32 -6.89 -15.42 -29.67
CA THR A 32 -5.81 -16.40 -29.76
C THR A 32 -4.82 -16.06 -30.88
N ASP A 33 -3.67 -16.73 -30.90
CA ASP A 33 -2.68 -16.61 -32.00
C ASP A 33 -3.28 -16.96 -33.38
N SER A 34 -4.27 -17.85 -33.40
CA SER A 34 -5.04 -18.21 -34.59
C SER A 34 -6.12 -17.20 -34.98
N LYS A 35 -6.14 -16.02 -34.33
CA LYS A 35 -7.13 -14.94 -34.48
C LYS A 35 -8.57 -15.37 -34.21
N LYS A 36 -8.77 -16.44 -33.45
CA LYS A 36 -10.10 -16.88 -33.02
C LYS A 36 -10.43 -16.24 -31.68
N ALA A 37 -11.68 -15.80 -31.53
CA ALA A 37 -12.19 -15.30 -30.26
C ALA A 37 -12.54 -16.49 -29.34
N VAL A 38 -12.10 -16.40 -28.09
CA VAL A 38 -12.51 -17.28 -27.00
C VAL A 38 -13.36 -16.47 -26.04
N HIS A 39 -14.66 -16.77 -26.00
CA HIS A 39 -15.63 -16.13 -25.11
C HIS A 39 -15.46 -16.64 -23.67
N ALA A 40 -14.71 -15.90 -22.86
CA ALA A 40 -14.39 -16.27 -21.48
C ALA A 40 -15.47 -15.86 -20.47
N VAL A 41 -16.20 -14.77 -20.74
CA VAL A 41 -17.34 -14.34 -19.93
C VAL A 41 -18.51 -14.04 -20.86
N ARG A 42 -19.70 -14.57 -20.54
CA ARG A 42 -20.91 -14.49 -21.36
C ARG A 42 -22.06 -13.96 -20.52
N ASP A 43 -22.45 -12.71 -20.77
CA ASP A 43 -23.61 -12.04 -20.17
C ASP A 43 -23.64 -12.00 -18.63
N ALA A 44 -22.47 -11.90 -17.99
CA ALA A 44 -22.40 -11.84 -16.53
C ALA A 44 -23.01 -10.53 -16.00
N SER A 45 -23.92 -10.64 -15.02
CA SER A 45 -24.58 -9.49 -14.40
C SER A 45 -24.56 -9.60 -12.88
N PHE A 46 -24.08 -8.58 -12.19
CA PHE A 46 -24.04 -8.52 -10.74
C PHE A 46 -23.89 -7.07 -10.26
N CYS A 47 -24.29 -6.80 -9.02
CA CYS A 47 -24.12 -5.52 -8.37
C CYS A 47 -23.44 -5.68 -7.03
N VAL A 48 -22.67 -4.67 -6.62
CA VAL A 48 -22.12 -4.53 -5.27
C VAL A 48 -22.61 -3.21 -4.71
N TYR A 49 -23.31 -3.26 -3.58
CA TYR A 49 -23.81 -2.07 -2.91
C TYR A 49 -22.79 -1.53 -1.87
N PRO A 50 -22.90 -0.27 -1.45
CA PRO A 50 -22.07 0.27 -0.38
C PRO A 50 -22.14 -0.60 0.89
N GLY A 51 -20.98 -0.91 1.47
CA GLY A 51 -20.86 -1.77 2.66
C GLY A 51 -21.13 -3.27 2.42
N GLN A 52 -21.41 -3.68 1.19
CA GLN A 52 -21.67 -5.08 0.85
C GLN A 52 -20.38 -5.81 0.46
N TRP A 53 -20.31 -7.09 0.83
CA TRP A 53 -19.29 -8.03 0.38
C TRP A 53 -19.94 -9.02 -0.57
N VAL A 54 -19.35 -9.22 -1.75
CA VAL A 54 -19.85 -10.14 -2.77
C VAL A 54 -18.75 -11.14 -3.11
N ALA A 55 -19.10 -12.42 -3.10
CA ALA A 55 -18.22 -13.51 -3.50
C ALA A 55 -18.69 -14.09 -4.83
N ILE A 56 -17.77 -14.24 -5.79
CA ILE A 56 -18.00 -14.95 -7.04
C ILE A 56 -17.38 -16.33 -6.91
N VAL A 57 -18.19 -17.38 -6.99
CA VAL A 57 -17.77 -18.77 -6.79
C VAL A 57 -18.01 -19.59 -8.06
N GLY A 58 -17.15 -20.57 -8.32
CA GLY A 58 -17.22 -21.42 -9.51
C GLY A 58 -15.91 -22.17 -9.75
N GLU A 59 -15.93 -23.13 -10.67
CA GLU A 59 -14.78 -23.97 -11.02
C GLU A 59 -13.61 -23.19 -11.64
N SER A 60 -12.41 -23.76 -11.64
CA SER A 60 -11.26 -23.16 -12.32
C SER A 60 -11.58 -22.89 -13.79
N GLY A 61 -11.22 -21.71 -14.31
CA GLY A 61 -11.50 -21.32 -15.69
C GLY A 61 -12.92 -20.78 -15.96
N SER A 62 -13.82 -20.72 -14.96
CA SER A 62 -15.19 -20.24 -15.15
C SER A 62 -15.35 -18.72 -15.38
N GLY A 63 -14.26 -17.97 -15.60
CA GLY A 63 -14.31 -16.53 -15.85
C GLY A 63 -14.39 -15.61 -14.62
N LYS A 64 -14.19 -16.12 -13.39
CA LYS A 64 -14.22 -15.32 -12.15
C LYS A 64 -13.19 -14.20 -12.14
N SER A 65 -11.91 -14.57 -12.26
CA SER A 65 -10.80 -13.61 -12.29
C SER A 65 -10.89 -12.70 -13.51
N THR A 66 -11.33 -13.23 -14.66
CA THR A 66 -11.59 -12.45 -15.87
C THR A 66 -12.64 -11.36 -15.63
N SER A 67 -13.75 -11.67 -14.95
CA SER A 67 -14.80 -10.70 -14.63
C SER A 67 -14.27 -9.59 -13.71
N ALA A 68 -13.50 -9.95 -12.68
CA ALA A 68 -12.89 -8.98 -11.77
C ALA A 68 -11.85 -8.09 -12.50
N MET A 69 -11.00 -8.68 -13.33
CA MET A 69 -10.01 -7.95 -14.13
C MET A 69 -10.66 -7.03 -15.16
N ALA A 70 -11.79 -7.43 -15.75
CA ALA A 70 -12.57 -6.59 -16.66
C ALA A 70 -13.11 -5.33 -15.97
N VAL A 71 -13.65 -5.46 -14.75
CA VAL A 71 -14.09 -4.32 -13.94
C VAL A 71 -12.95 -3.34 -13.66
N LEU A 72 -11.76 -3.86 -13.37
CA LEU A 72 -10.56 -3.06 -13.11
C LEU A 72 -9.90 -2.53 -14.38
N GLY A 73 -10.30 -2.98 -15.58
CA GLY A 73 -9.63 -2.70 -16.86
C GLY A 73 -8.22 -3.31 -16.97
N LEU A 74 -7.95 -4.38 -16.23
CA LEU A 74 -6.65 -5.06 -16.15
C LEU A 74 -6.62 -6.35 -16.98
N LEU A 75 -7.48 -6.45 -18.00
CA LEU A 75 -7.40 -7.57 -18.94
C LEU A 75 -6.04 -7.55 -19.65
N PRO A 76 -5.42 -8.71 -19.89
CA PRO A 76 -4.18 -8.78 -20.67
C PRO A 76 -4.46 -8.30 -22.10
N GLY A 77 -3.41 -7.94 -22.85
CA GLY A 77 -3.57 -7.31 -24.18
C GLY A 77 -4.36 -8.12 -25.21
N THR A 78 -4.54 -9.43 -24.99
CA THR A 78 -5.39 -10.31 -25.82
C THR A 78 -6.87 -10.27 -25.44
N GLY A 79 -7.21 -9.75 -24.26
CA GLY A 79 -8.54 -9.75 -23.67
C GLY A 79 -9.23 -8.40 -23.80
N HIS A 80 -10.49 -8.39 -24.25
CA HIS A 80 -11.28 -7.18 -24.44
C HIS A 80 -12.71 -7.36 -23.95
N VAL A 81 -13.27 -6.30 -23.36
CA VAL A 81 -14.70 -6.21 -23.11
C VAL A 81 -15.39 -5.96 -24.44
N THR A 82 -16.19 -6.92 -24.90
CA THR A 82 -16.85 -6.88 -26.21
C THR A 82 -18.31 -6.43 -26.13
N GLY A 83 -18.89 -6.46 -24.94
CA GLY A 83 -20.26 -6.06 -24.70
C GLY A 83 -20.60 -5.91 -23.22
N GLY A 84 -21.78 -5.35 -22.97
CA GLY A 84 -22.29 -5.06 -21.63
C GLY A 84 -21.97 -3.65 -21.14
N SER A 85 -22.17 -3.44 -19.84
CA SER A 85 -21.96 -2.17 -19.15
C SER A 85 -21.33 -2.44 -17.78
N ILE A 86 -20.38 -1.58 -17.40
CA ILE A 86 -19.73 -1.60 -16.09
C ILE A 86 -19.82 -0.18 -15.56
N LYS A 87 -20.54 0.04 -14.46
CA LYS A 87 -20.70 1.34 -13.83
C LYS A 87 -20.14 1.36 -12.43
N LEU A 88 -19.37 2.39 -12.12
CA LEU A 88 -18.90 2.68 -10.77
C LEU A 88 -19.54 3.99 -10.30
N LYS A 89 -20.24 3.96 -9.17
CA LYS A 89 -21.00 5.11 -8.63
C LYS A 89 -21.90 5.75 -9.70
N GLY A 90 -22.58 4.92 -10.48
CA GLY A 90 -23.45 5.34 -11.59
C GLY A 90 -22.74 5.81 -12.87
N LYS A 91 -21.42 6.01 -12.86
CA LYS A 91 -20.63 6.42 -14.03
C LYS A 91 -20.18 5.20 -14.84
N GLU A 92 -20.44 5.21 -16.14
CA GLU A 92 -19.95 4.17 -17.07
C GLU A 92 -18.41 4.17 -17.14
N ILE A 93 -17.82 3.00 -16.96
CA ILE A 93 -16.36 2.81 -16.98
C ILE A 93 -15.87 1.83 -18.07
N SER A 94 -16.76 1.06 -18.69
CA SER A 94 -16.39 0.04 -19.70
C SER A 94 -15.68 0.61 -20.94
N SER A 95 -15.96 1.86 -21.29
CA SER A 95 -15.42 2.55 -22.47
C SER A 95 -14.41 3.66 -22.13
N LEU A 96 -13.95 3.74 -20.88
CA LEU A 96 -12.98 4.77 -20.49
C LEU A 96 -11.63 4.54 -21.14
N LYS A 97 -10.92 5.63 -21.43
CA LYS A 97 -9.56 5.55 -21.94
C LYS A 97 -8.63 4.99 -20.86
N PRO A 98 -7.49 4.36 -21.23
CA PRO A 98 -6.53 3.80 -20.27
C PRO A 98 -6.11 4.76 -19.16
N LYS A 99 -5.94 6.05 -19.49
CA LYS A 99 -5.58 7.09 -18.50
C LYS A 99 -6.70 7.37 -17.49
N GLU A 100 -7.96 7.32 -17.93
CA GLU A 100 -9.12 7.62 -17.09
C GLU A 100 -9.41 6.45 -16.13
N ILE A 101 -9.30 5.21 -16.62
CA ILE A 101 -9.46 4.02 -15.77
C ILE A 101 -8.28 3.86 -14.80
N ALA A 102 -7.06 4.23 -15.21
CA ALA A 102 -5.91 4.24 -14.31
C ALA A 102 -6.10 5.19 -13.12
N ALA A 103 -6.71 6.37 -13.33
CA ALA A 103 -6.99 7.31 -12.25
C ALA A 103 -8.02 6.79 -11.21
N LEU A 104 -8.83 5.81 -11.59
CA LEU A 104 -9.77 5.15 -10.66
C LEU A 104 -9.08 4.07 -9.82
N ARG A 105 -7.98 3.48 -10.32
CA ARG A 105 -7.19 2.50 -9.58
C ARG A 105 -6.45 3.20 -8.43
N GLY A 106 -6.38 2.53 -7.29
CA GLY A 106 -5.78 3.04 -6.05
C GLY A 106 -6.62 4.09 -5.30
N THR A 107 -7.57 4.75 -5.95
CA THR A 107 -8.45 5.75 -5.31
C THR A 107 -9.86 5.23 -5.04
N ALA A 108 -10.46 4.55 -6.02
CA ALA A 108 -11.84 4.05 -5.95
C ALA A 108 -11.94 2.52 -6.07
N MET A 109 -10.93 1.89 -6.68
CA MET A 109 -10.85 0.44 -6.85
C MET A 109 -9.41 -0.05 -6.70
N GLY A 110 -9.22 -1.21 -6.10
CA GLY A 110 -7.91 -1.82 -5.89
C GLY A 110 -7.96 -3.31 -6.15
N LEU A 111 -6.81 -3.90 -6.46
CA LEU A 111 -6.64 -5.34 -6.64
C LEU A 111 -5.67 -5.87 -5.60
N VAL A 112 -6.09 -6.92 -4.91
CA VAL A 112 -5.18 -7.79 -4.17
C VAL A 112 -5.02 -9.07 -5.00
N PRO A 113 -3.86 -9.31 -5.62
CA PRO A 113 -3.66 -10.46 -6.48
C PRO A 113 -3.70 -11.77 -5.68
N GLN A 114 -4.01 -12.88 -6.35
CA GLN A 114 -4.06 -14.21 -5.72
C GLN A 114 -2.69 -14.67 -5.22
N ASP A 115 -1.62 -14.31 -5.94
CA ASP A 115 -0.25 -14.65 -5.58
C ASP A 115 0.54 -13.36 -5.26
N PRO A 116 0.84 -13.09 -3.98
CA PRO A 116 1.62 -11.93 -3.59
C PRO A 116 3.10 -12.07 -3.97
N MET A 117 3.63 -13.29 -4.07
CA MET A 117 5.06 -13.51 -4.32
C MET A 117 5.47 -13.13 -5.73
N SER A 118 4.59 -13.30 -6.72
CA SER A 118 4.85 -12.87 -8.09
C SER A 118 4.75 -11.36 -8.32
N ASN A 119 4.24 -10.60 -7.34
CA ASN A 119 4.02 -9.16 -7.46
C ASN A 119 4.97 -8.32 -6.58
N LEU A 120 5.74 -8.96 -5.70
CA LEU A 120 6.75 -8.29 -4.88
C LEU A 120 8.14 -8.60 -5.40
N ASN A 121 8.94 -7.56 -5.60
CA ASN A 121 10.35 -7.68 -5.94
C ASN A 121 11.15 -8.05 -4.67
N PRO A 122 11.76 -9.25 -4.60
CA PRO A 122 12.47 -9.69 -3.39
C PRO A 122 13.74 -8.90 -3.10
N VAL A 123 14.28 -8.17 -4.08
CA VAL A 123 15.48 -7.33 -3.86
C VAL A 123 15.12 -5.95 -3.29
N TRP A 124 13.83 -5.61 -3.19
CA TRP A 124 13.38 -4.31 -2.67
C TRP A 124 12.74 -4.48 -1.30
N ARG A 125 12.87 -3.45 -0.46
CA ARG A 125 12.21 -3.44 0.85
C ARG A 125 10.70 -3.35 0.68
N ILE A 126 9.95 -3.97 1.60
CA ILE A 126 8.47 -3.94 1.59
C ILE A 126 7.98 -2.49 1.60
N GLY A 127 8.54 -1.63 2.46
CA GLY A 127 8.16 -0.22 2.55
C GLY A 127 8.37 0.57 1.25
N GLU A 128 9.46 0.31 0.52
CA GLU A 128 9.73 0.94 -0.78
C GLU A 128 8.70 0.54 -1.83
N GLN A 129 8.34 -0.75 -1.89
CA GLN A 129 7.34 -1.25 -2.84
C GLN A 129 5.92 -0.73 -2.53
N VAL A 130 5.56 -0.67 -1.24
CA VAL A 130 4.29 -0.05 -0.81
C VAL A 130 4.27 1.43 -1.17
N LYS A 131 5.37 2.16 -0.94
CA LYS A 131 5.51 3.57 -1.30
C LYS A 131 5.39 3.78 -2.81
N GLU A 132 6.06 2.95 -3.62
CA GLU A 132 5.97 3.02 -5.07
C GLU A 132 4.53 2.80 -5.56
N ALA A 133 3.82 1.81 -5.01
CA ALA A 133 2.42 1.58 -5.33
C ALA A 133 1.55 2.80 -4.99
N LEU A 134 1.78 3.44 -3.85
CA LEU A 134 1.05 4.67 -3.45
C LEU A 134 1.36 5.84 -4.41
N ILE A 135 2.63 6.09 -4.72
CA ILE A 135 3.07 7.12 -5.67
C ILE A 135 2.46 6.88 -7.05
N ALA A 136 2.50 5.63 -7.54
CA ALA A 136 1.97 5.26 -8.85
C ALA A 136 0.46 5.52 -8.98
N ASN A 137 -0.26 5.51 -7.86
CA ASN A 137 -1.69 5.84 -7.80
C ASN A 137 -1.96 7.30 -7.40
N GLY A 138 -0.94 8.17 -7.43
CA GLY A 138 -1.08 9.60 -7.16
C GLY A 138 -1.35 9.94 -5.70
N VAL A 139 -1.08 9.01 -4.78
CA VAL A 139 -1.16 9.27 -3.34
C VAL A 139 0.11 10.02 -2.93
N ASP A 140 -0.08 11.16 -2.28
CA ASP A 140 1.01 11.93 -1.70
C ASP A 140 1.55 11.20 -0.46
N VAL A 141 2.78 10.72 -0.59
CA VAL A 141 3.51 9.96 0.43
C VAL A 141 4.48 10.82 1.22
N ASP A 142 4.22 12.13 1.31
CA ASP A 142 4.96 13.00 2.22
C ASP A 142 5.01 12.44 3.64
N HIS A 143 6.12 12.74 4.31
CA HIS A 143 6.50 12.15 5.59
C HIS A 143 5.39 12.22 6.66
N GLU A 144 4.77 13.40 6.84
CA GLU A 144 3.66 13.59 7.80
C GLU A 144 2.44 12.72 7.45
N LYS A 145 2.14 12.56 6.15
CA LYS A 145 1.01 11.74 5.70
C LYS A 145 1.28 10.25 5.85
N ARG A 146 2.53 9.80 5.67
CA ARG A 146 2.95 8.40 5.95
C ARG A 146 2.76 8.04 7.42
N SER A 147 3.15 8.93 8.34
CA SER A 147 2.94 8.73 9.78
C SER A 147 1.44 8.61 10.09
N SER A 148 0.60 9.50 9.55
CA SER A 148 -0.86 9.40 9.72
C SER A 148 -1.49 8.15 9.10
N LEU A 149 -0.98 7.67 7.95
CA LEU A 149 -1.44 6.45 7.29
C LEU A 149 -1.00 5.20 8.07
N ALA A 150 0.23 5.19 8.58
CA ALA A 150 0.73 4.11 9.44
C ALA A 150 -0.08 4.04 10.75
N GLU A 151 -0.39 5.19 11.36
CA GLU A 151 -1.27 5.27 12.51
C GLU A 151 -2.70 4.79 12.19
N ALA A 152 -3.25 5.19 11.04
CA ALA A 152 -4.58 4.76 10.60
C ALA A 152 -4.66 3.27 10.28
N LEU A 153 -3.58 2.67 9.75
CA LEU A 153 -3.48 1.22 9.50
C LEU A 153 -3.21 0.43 10.78
N ALA A 154 -2.67 1.07 11.83
CA ALA A 154 -2.42 0.45 13.12
C ALA A 154 -3.69 0.29 13.98
N GLY A 155 -4.76 1.05 13.73
CA GLY A 155 -6.08 0.83 14.36
C GLY A 155 -6.92 -0.16 13.54
N ASP A 156 -7.27 -1.37 14.00
CA ASP A 156 -8.22 -1.62 15.10
C ASP A 156 -7.93 -2.96 15.84
N SER A 157 -6.73 -3.52 15.70
CA SER A 157 -6.30 -4.71 16.46
C SER A 157 -4.79 -4.94 16.49
N VAL A 158 -3.99 -4.03 15.95
CA VAL A 158 -2.54 -4.10 16.09
C VAL A 158 -2.17 -3.24 17.29
N GLN A 159 -2.19 -3.86 18.49
CA GLN A 159 -1.27 -3.37 19.50
C GLN A 159 0.12 -3.57 18.90
N VAL A 160 0.75 -2.50 18.40
CA VAL A 160 2.21 -2.48 18.28
C VAL A 160 2.66 -2.80 19.68
N LYS A 161 3.15 -4.02 19.90
CA LYS A 161 3.50 -4.52 21.22
C LYS A 161 4.58 -3.60 21.76
N SER A 162 4.15 -2.63 22.56
CA SER A 162 5.03 -1.80 23.34
C SER A 162 5.77 -2.71 24.30
N ASN A 163 7.10 -2.69 24.16
CA ASN A 163 8.13 -3.10 25.13
C ASN A 163 8.72 -4.52 25.07
N GLU A 164 8.47 -5.33 24.04
CA GLU A 164 9.23 -6.58 23.87
C GLU A 164 9.77 -6.84 22.46
N ASP A 165 9.37 -6.04 21.45
CA ASP A 165 10.00 -6.10 20.13
C ASP A 165 11.26 -5.22 20.13
N GLU A 166 12.42 -5.81 20.46
CA GLU A 166 13.77 -5.22 20.27
C GLU A 166 14.06 -4.82 18.80
N THR A 167 13.11 -5.07 17.91
CA THR A 167 13.23 -4.89 16.46
C THR A 167 12.96 -3.46 16.03
N PHE A 168 12.10 -2.69 16.70
CA PHE A 168 11.63 -1.36 16.26
C PHE A 168 11.93 -0.24 17.28
N LEU A 169 12.09 0.99 16.78
CA LEU A 169 12.40 2.16 17.58
C LEU A 169 11.18 2.65 18.37
N GLY A 170 11.31 2.82 19.69
CA GLY A 170 10.26 3.36 20.55
C GLY A 170 10.24 4.90 20.59
N SER A 171 9.04 5.48 20.76
CA SER A 171 8.87 6.95 20.73
C SER A 171 9.49 7.67 21.91
N LYS A 172 9.71 6.97 23.03
CA LYS A 172 10.37 7.50 24.22
C LYS A 172 11.89 7.50 24.11
N GLU A 173 12.45 6.77 23.15
CA GLU A 173 13.89 6.47 23.06
C GLU A 173 14.60 7.38 22.06
N LEU A 174 13.87 7.97 21.10
CA LEU A 174 14.46 8.76 20.01
C LEU A 174 15.32 9.95 20.48
N PRO A 175 14.91 10.79 21.45
CA PRO A 175 15.73 11.92 21.88
C PRO A 175 17.07 11.47 22.48
N ASP A 176 17.04 10.44 23.31
CA ASP A 176 18.24 9.88 23.94
C ASP A 176 19.14 9.19 22.90
N LEU A 177 18.54 8.47 21.96
CA LEU A 177 19.24 7.81 20.86
C LEU A 177 19.98 8.81 19.95
N ILE A 178 19.37 9.95 19.62
CA ILE A 178 20.02 11.01 18.83
C ILE A 178 21.24 11.57 19.57
N GLU A 179 21.14 11.77 20.90
CA GLU A 179 22.26 12.26 21.69
C GLU A 179 23.42 11.24 21.79
N VAL A 180 23.10 9.96 21.89
CA VAL A 180 24.11 8.88 21.85
C VAL A 180 24.75 8.78 20.46
N ALA A 181 23.95 8.87 19.39
CA ALA A 181 24.44 8.88 18.01
C ALA A 181 25.42 10.05 17.75
N LYS A 182 25.10 11.25 18.21
CA LYS A 182 26.00 12.42 18.12
C LYS A 182 27.35 12.14 18.78
N LYS A 183 27.36 11.51 19.96
CA LYS A 183 28.61 11.17 20.66
C LYS A 183 29.42 10.15 19.89
N ALA A 184 28.77 9.12 19.35
CA ALA A 184 29.44 8.09 18.55
C ALA A 184 30.07 8.66 17.27
N LEU A 185 29.39 9.59 16.59
CA LEU A 185 29.95 10.31 15.44
C LEU A 185 31.20 11.13 15.82
N LYS A 186 31.15 11.83 16.97
CA LYS A 186 32.31 12.59 17.48
C LYS A 186 33.50 11.68 17.80
N GLU A 187 33.26 10.49 18.35
CA GLU A 187 34.31 9.50 18.67
C GLU A 187 35.03 8.96 17.43
N VAL A 188 34.36 8.93 16.28
CA VAL A 188 34.99 8.54 14.99
C VAL A 188 35.59 9.73 14.24
N GLY A 189 35.66 10.90 14.87
CA GLY A 189 36.25 12.11 14.31
C GLY A 189 35.31 12.90 13.39
N LEU A 190 34.03 12.52 13.31
CA LEU A 190 33.00 13.26 12.59
C LEU A 190 32.31 14.23 13.55
N ASP A 191 32.77 15.47 13.59
CA ASP A 191 32.27 16.50 14.50
C ASP A 191 32.14 17.88 13.84
N GLU A 192 31.62 18.84 14.60
CA GLU A 192 31.40 20.24 14.20
C GLU A 192 32.69 21.00 13.83
N HIS A 193 33.88 20.44 14.08
CA HIS A 193 35.17 21.08 13.86
C HIS A 193 35.99 20.42 12.74
N ASN A 194 35.88 19.10 12.56
CA ASN A 194 36.61 18.34 11.55
C ASN A 194 35.84 18.22 10.23
N ASP A 195 34.53 17.97 10.28
CA ASP A 195 33.68 17.80 9.09
C ASP A 195 32.22 18.16 9.41
N ALA A 196 32.01 19.45 9.68
CA ALA A 196 30.73 19.98 10.15
C ALA A 196 29.58 19.78 9.14
N GLU A 197 29.88 19.80 7.84
CA GLU A 197 28.88 19.61 6.79
C GLU A 197 28.32 18.18 6.84
N LYS A 198 29.21 17.18 6.85
CA LYS A 198 28.83 15.77 6.90
C LYS A 198 28.22 15.37 8.24
N PHE A 199 28.68 15.97 9.34
CA PHE A 199 28.08 15.79 10.67
C PHE A 199 26.64 16.31 10.70
N ASN A 200 26.40 17.55 10.25
CA ASN A 200 25.05 18.12 10.24
C ASN A 200 24.12 17.36 9.27
N GLU A 201 24.61 16.93 8.11
CA GLU A 201 23.87 16.10 7.18
C GLU A 201 23.43 14.78 7.83
N ALA A 202 24.33 14.10 8.57
CA ALA A 202 24.02 12.86 9.28
C ALA A 202 22.94 13.08 10.36
N ILE A 203 23.07 14.15 11.15
CA ILE A 203 22.12 14.43 12.24
C ILE A 203 20.74 14.84 11.70
N ASP A 204 20.69 15.62 10.64
CA ASP A 204 19.43 15.99 9.99
C ASP A 204 18.79 14.78 9.31
N TYR A 205 19.60 13.88 8.74
CA TYR A 205 19.13 12.59 8.24
C TYR A 205 18.52 11.73 9.36
N TYR A 206 19.20 11.56 10.51
CA TYR A 206 18.68 10.77 11.62
C TYR A 206 17.37 11.34 12.18
N LYS A 207 17.29 12.65 12.38
CA LYS A 207 16.04 13.30 12.86
C LYS A 207 14.88 13.12 11.89
N LYS A 208 15.17 13.05 10.60
CA LYS A 208 14.17 12.90 9.55
C LYS A 208 13.74 11.46 9.35
N GLU A 209 14.66 10.52 9.44
CA GLU A 209 14.43 9.14 9.02
C GLU A 209 14.26 8.17 10.20
N TRP A 210 14.69 8.47 11.43
CA TRP A 210 14.47 7.59 12.59
C TRP A 210 13.10 7.85 13.23
N VAL A 211 12.04 7.31 12.63
CA VAL A 211 10.66 7.49 13.11
C VAL A 211 10.25 6.35 14.06
N PRO A 212 9.71 6.69 15.24
CA PRO A 212 9.26 5.67 16.16
C PRO A 212 8.11 4.83 15.59
N GLY A 213 8.20 3.51 15.75
CA GLY A 213 7.19 2.55 15.31
C GLY A 213 7.27 2.14 13.83
N SER A 214 8.09 2.80 13.02
CA SER A 214 8.35 2.44 11.61
C SER A 214 9.78 1.97 11.35
N GLU A 215 10.75 2.49 12.10
CA GLU A 215 12.16 2.19 11.88
C GLU A 215 12.66 1.08 12.78
N THR A 216 13.52 0.24 12.22
CA THR A 216 14.11 -0.88 12.97
C THR A 216 15.39 -0.46 13.68
N ARG A 217 15.70 -1.10 14.81
CA ARG A 217 17.00 -0.95 15.49
C ARG A 217 18.16 -1.34 14.55
N TRP A 218 17.96 -2.31 13.67
CA TRP A 218 18.91 -2.64 12.60
C TRP A 218 19.22 -1.43 11.70
N ARG A 219 18.20 -0.63 11.36
CA ARG A 219 18.37 0.56 10.52
C ARG A 219 19.18 1.65 11.20
N VAL A 220 18.94 1.85 12.50
CA VAL A 220 19.73 2.76 13.35
C VAL A 220 21.21 2.35 13.34
N ALA A 221 21.51 1.07 13.51
CA ALA A 221 22.88 0.56 13.47
C ALA A 221 23.53 0.72 12.08
N ASP A 222 22.83 0.34 11.01
CA ASP A 222 23.28 0.49 9.61
C ASP A 222 23.60 1.95 9.26
N ASP A 223 22.75 2.88 9.70
CA ASP A 223 22.95 4.31 9.49
C ASP A 223 24.16 4.85 10.28
N LEU A 224 24.46 4.33 11.47
CA LEU A 224 25.66 4.70 12.23
C LEU A 224 26.94 4.15 11.57
N ILE A 225 26.90 2.89 11.11
CA ILE A 225 28.03 2.23 10.43
C ILE A 225 28.39 2.97 9.14
N LYS A 226 27.38 3.43 8.38
CA LYS A 226 27.60 4.22 7.16
C LYS A 226 28.42 5.49 7.38
N TYR A 227 28.33 6.09 8.57
CA TYR A 227 29.11 7.28 8.94
C TYR A 227 30.40 6.94 9.71
N GLY A 228 30.78 5.67 9.78
CA GLY A 228 32.09 5.22 10.28
C GLY A 228 32.09 4.68 11.71
N VAL A 229 30.93 4.58 12.36
CA VAL A 229 30.81 3.94 13.69
C VAL A 229 31.08 2.45 13.55
N ASN A 230 31.87 1.88 14.46
CA ASN A 230 32.16 0.45 14.47
C ASN A 230 30.88 -0.38 14.68
N ASP A 231 30.75 -1.51 13.96
CA ASP A 231 29.57 -2.39 13.98
C ASP A 231 29.10 -2.76 15.39
N ASP A 232 29.99 -3.22 16.27
CA ASP A 232 29.62 -3.64 17.63
C ASP A 232 29.07 -2.47 18.44
N LYS A 233 29.65 -1.28 18.25
CA LYS A 233 29.23 -0.05 18.92
C LYS A 233 27.91 0.47 18.37
N ALA A 234 27.73 0.42 17.05
CA ALA A 234 26.49 0.82 16.40
C ALA A 234 25.31 -0.06 16.86
N TRP A 235 25.55 -1.36 17.02
CA TRP A 235 24.56 -2.30 17.56
C TRP A 235 24.26 -2.10 19.04
N GLU A 236 25.27 -1.74 19.85
CA GLU A 236 25.06 -1.38 21.26
C GLU A 236 24.18 -0.14 21.39
N ILE A 237 24.41 0.88 20.57
CA ILE A 237 23.64 2.13 20.56
C ILE A 237 22.21 1.89 20.06
N ALA A 238 22.05 0.99 19.10
CA ALA A 238 20.75 0.69 18.52
C ALA A 238 19.86 -0.18 19.43
N LYS A 239 20.35 -0.78 20.51
CA LYS A 239 19.54 -1.50 21.51
C LYS A 239 18.97 -0.53 22.55
#